data_AF-A0AAW7STM1-F1
#
_entry.id   AF-A0AAW7STM1-F1
#
_cell.length_a   1.000
_cell.length_b   1.000
_cell.length_c   1.000
_cell.angle_alpha   90.00
_cell.angle_beta   90.00
_cell.angle_gamma   90.00
#
_symmetry.space_group_name_H-M   'P 1'
#
loop_
_entity.id
_entity.type
_entity.pdbx_description
1 polymer ?
#
loop_
_entity_poly.entity_id
_entity_poly.type
_entity_poly.pdbx_seq_one_letter_code
_entity_poly.pdbx_strand_id
1 'polypeptide(L)'
;MTEREEFEAWWVRDVPPECRAMIPFLMKRGASGKYSNPRVEGAWEVWQAARRTTPDREAIIEECAKVCDEYAADQWSLYKGRAPYTGSEPGRADPDVQGRSDGADVCAERIRALKTIPSGEKK
;
A
#
# COMPACT_ATOMS: atom_id res chain seq x y z
N MET A 1 -2.76 7.32 16.08
CA MET A 1 -1.99 6.21 16.67
C MET A 1 -0.59 6.31 16.11
N THR A 2 0.44 6.32 16.95
CA THR A 2 1.83 6.37 16.50
C THR A 2 2.33 4.96 16.15
N GLU A 3 3.36 4.85 15.30
CA GLU A 3 4.02 3.57 15.00
C GLU A 3 4.44 2.82 16.28
N ARG A 4 4.85 3.59 17.31
CA ARG A 4 5.22 3.05 18.61
C ARG A 4 4.01 2.48 19.37
N GLU A 5 2.89 3.18 19.38
CA GLU A 5 1.64 2.71 20.00
C GLU A 5 1.12 1.44 19.33
N GLU A 6 1.24 1.33 18.00
CA GLU A 6 0.87 0.12 17.26
C GLU A 6 1.74 -1.07 17.64
N PHE A 7 3.05 -0.88 17.77
CA PHE A 7 3.95 -1.91 18.26
C PHE A 7 3.63 -2.32 19.70
N GLU A 8 3.38 -1.36 20.59
CA GLU A 8 3.06 -1.65 21.99
C GLU A 8 1.76 -2.48 22.09
N ALA A 9 0.74 -2.13 21.32
CA ALA A 9 -0.50 -2.90 21.22
C ALA A 9 -0.26 -4.31 20.66
N TRP A 10 0.54 -4.45 19.59
CA TRP A 10 0.91 -5.74 19.01
C TRP A 10 1.66 -6.62 20.01
N TRP A 11 2.65 -6.07 20.73
CA TRP A 11 3.46 -6.80 21.69
C TRP A 11 2.63 -7.28 22.88
N VAL A 12 1.71 -6.45 23.38
CA VAL A 12 0.89 -6.77 24.55
C VAL A 12 -0.21 -7.79 24.26
N ARG A 13 -0.70 -7.86 23.01
CA ARG A 13 -1.81 -8.74 22.61
C ARG A 13 -1.64 -10.19 23.08
N ASP A 14 -0.43 -10.73 22.92
CA ASP A 14 -0.13 -12.14 23.17
C ASP A 14 0.64 -12.36 24.48
N VAL A 15 0.74 -11.34 25.35
CA VAL A 15 1.38 -11.48 26.66
C VAL A 15 0.49 -12.35 27.57
N PRO A 16 1.03 -13.47 28.11
CA PRO A 16 0.28 -14.33 29.02
C PRO A 16 -0.24 -13.54 30.24
N PRO A 17 -1.47 -13.82 30.73
CA PRO A 17 -2.08 -13.09 31.84
C PRO A 17 -1.16 -12.93 33.07
N GLU A 18 -0.43 -13.99 33.42
CA GLU A 18 0.54 -14.04 34.52
C GLU A 18 1.71 -13.05 34.37
N CYS A 19 2.02 -12.66 33.14
CA CYS A 19 3.12 -11.74 32.84
C CYS A 19 2.65 -10.29 32.65
N ARG A 20 1.33 -10.02 32.61
CA ARG A 20 0.80 -8.68 32.30
C ARG A 20 1.18 -7.62 33.33
N ALA A 21 1.29 -8.00 34.61
CA ALA A 21 1.73 -7.09 35.66
C ALA A 21 3.16 -6.54 35.42
N MET A 22 3.98 -7.25 34.64
CA MET A 22 5.33 -6.82 34.29
C MET A 22 5.38 -5.86 33.10
N ILE A 23 4.29 -5.67 32.34
CA ILE A 23 4.28 -4.85 31.12
C ILE A 23 4.86 -3.44 31.35
N PRO A 24 4.48 -2.67 32.40
CA PRO A 24 5.04 -1.34 32.63
C PRO A 24 6.56 -1.35 32.85
N PHE A 25 7.09 -2.44 33.42
CA PHE A 25 8.53 -2.63 33.62
C PHE A 25 9.24 -3.05 32.33
N LEU A 26 8.65 -3.97 31.57
CA LEU A 26 9.21 -4.47 30.31
C LEU A 26 9.24 -3.37 29.23
N MET A 27 8.20 -2.55 29.17
CA MET A 27 8.03 -1.45 28.20
C MET A 27 8.59 -0.11 28.68
N LYS A 28 9.28 -0.09 29.83
CA LYS A 28 9.90 1.14 30.32
C LYS A 28 10.90 1.66 29.28
N ARG A 29 10.85 2.96 29.02
CA ARG A 29 11.76 3.65 28.10
C ARG A 29 12.77 4.49 28.86
N GLY A 30 13.98 4.56 28.34
CA GLY A 30 15.02 5.47 28.81
C GLY A 30 14.87 6.87 28.21
N ALA A 31 15.73 7.80 28.64
CA ALA A 31 15.76 9.16 28.11
C ALA A 31 16.08 9.22 26.59
N SER A 32 16.73 8.19 26.05
CA SER A 32 17.00 8.04 24.61
C SER A 32 15.77 7.60 23.79
N GLY A 33 14.64 7.32 24.44
CA GLY A 33 13.43 6.79 23.79
C GLY A 33 13.47 5.28 23.46
N LYS A 34 14.59 4.60 23.72
CA LYS A 34 14.74 3.14 23.61
C LYS A 34 14.08 2.41 24.78
N TYR A 35 13.64 1.18 24.54
CA TYR A 35 13.18 0.31 25.63
C TYR A 35 14.37 -0.12 26.50
N SER A 36 14.20 -0.06 27.82
CA SER A 36 15.23 -0.53 28.75
C SER A 36 15.38 -2.05 28.75
N ASN A 37 14.34 -2.77 28.32
CA ASN A 37 14.42 -4.21 28.14
C ASN A 37 14.95 -4.56 26.74
N PRO A 38 16.09 -5.25 26.62
CA PRO A 38 16.69 -5.58 25.33
C PRO A 38 15.81 -6.50 24.47
N ARG A 39 14.94 -7.33 25.07
CA ARG A 39 13.99 -8.17 24.32
C ARG A 39 12.91 -7.33 23.65
N VAL A 40 12.43 -6.29 24.33
CA VAL A 40 11.41 -5.38 23.79
C VAL A 40 12.04 -4.46 22.73
N GLU A 41 13.27 -3.99 22.94
CA GLU A 41 14.01 -3.22 21.93
C GLU A 41 14.28 -4.05 20.67
N GLY A 42 14.77 -5.29 20.82
CA GLY A 42 15.00 -6.18 19.68
C GLY A 42 13.71 -6.51 18.93
N ALA A 43 12.61 -6.73 19.65
CA ALA A 43 11.31 -6.94 19.03
C ALA A 43 10.80 -5.70 18.28
N TRP A 44 11.05 -4.50 18.83
CA TRP A 44 10.76 -3.24 18.14
C TRP A 44 11.54 -3.15 16.83
N GLU A 45 12.84 -3.41 16.84
CA GLU A 45 13.66 -3.39 15.62
C GLU A 45 13.18 -4.41 14.57
N VAL A 46 12.85 -5.64 14.99
CA VAL A 46 12.30 -6.67 14.10
C VAL A 46 10.94 -6.27 13.54
N TRP A 47 10.06 -5.72 14.37
CA TRP A 47 8.74 -5.25 13.96
C TRP A 47 8.85 -4.10 12.94
N GLN A 48 9.76 -3.15 13.16
CA GLN A 48 10.04 -2.09 12.20
C GLN A 48 10.59 -2.64 10.89
N ALA A 49 11.53 -3.59 10.95
CA ALA A 49 12.09 -4.24 9.76
C ALA A 49 11.01 -4.97 8.97
N ALA A 50 10.15 -5.76 9.64
CA ALA A 50 9.05 -6.49 9.02
C ALA A 50 8.04 -5.55 8.33
N ARG A 51 7.79 -4.37 8.89
CA ARG A 51 6.94 -3.35 8.26
C ARG A 51 7.62 -2.64 7.10
N ARG A 52 8.94 -2.46 7.11
CA ARG A 52 9.67 -1.90 5.97
C ARG A 52 9.75 -2.88 4.80
N THR A 53 9.87 -4.17 5.09
CA THR A 53 9.93 -5.22 4.06
C THR A 53 8.57 -5.68 3.57
N THR A 54 7.50 -5.30 4.27
CA THR A 54 6.12 -5.38 3.78
C THR A 54 5.73 -4.00 3.27
N PRO A 55 6.07 -3.63 2.01
CA PRO A 55 5.67 -2.34 1.47
C PRO A 55 4.16 -2.16 1.68
N ASP A 56 3.76 -0.94 2.08
CA ASP A 56 2.37 -0.63 2.37
C ASP A 56 1.52 -1.08 1.19
N ARG A 57 0.70 -2.11 1.43
CA ARG A 57 -0.08 -2.77 0.37
C ARG A 57 -0.93 -1.74 -0.37
N GLU A 58 -1.46 -0.74 0.33
CA GLU A 58 -2.25 0.31 -0.30
C GLU A 58 -1.40 1.25 -1.15
N ALA A 59 -0.18 1.55 -0.69
CA ALA A 59 0.77 2.36 -1.46
C ALA A 59 1.22 1.64 -2.74
N ILE A 60 1.53 0.34 -2.68
CA ILE A 60 1.87 -0.46 -3.87
C ILE A 60 0.70 -0.49 -4.84
N ILE A 61 -0.51 -0.75 -4.33
CA ILE A 61 -1.71 -0.77 -5.17
C ILE A 61 -1.88 0.59 -5.87
N GLU A 62 -1.62 1.71 -5.19
CA GLU A 62 -1.68 3.04 -5.80
C GLU A 62 -0.59 3.25 -6.84
N GLU A 63 0.65 2.83 -6.59
CA GLU A 63 1.74 2.90 -7.56
C GLU A 63 1.42 2.09 -8.82
N CYS A 64 0.86 0.89 -8.67
CA CYS A 64 0.41 0.08 -9.80
C CYS A 64 -0.72 0.75 -10.59
N ALA A 65 -1.69 1.38 -9.92
CA ALA A 65 -2.78 2.09 -10.59
C ALA A 65 -2.29 3.32 -11.36
N LYS A 66 -1.32 4.06 -10.83
CA LYS A 66 -0.72 5.23 -11.51
C LYS A 66 -0.04 4.88 -12.82
N VAL A 67 0.62 3.72 -12.91
CA VAL A 67 1.21 3.26 -14.19
C VAL A 67 0.12 3.12 -15.27
N CYS A 68 -1.07 2.65 -14.89
CA CYS A 68 -2.21 2.57 -15.80
C CYS A 68 -2.77 3.96 -16.16
N ASP A 69 -2.90 4.87 -15.19
CA ASP A 69 -3.36 6.25 -15.44
C ASP A 69 -2.40 7.01 -16.38
N GLU A 70 -1.08 6.88 -16.17
CA GLU A 70 -0.06 7.50 -17.02
C GLU A 70 -0.14 7.00 -18.46
N TYR A 71 -0.32 5.68 -18.63
CA TYR A 71 -0.49 5.08 -19.95
C TYR A 71 -1.76 5.60 -20.65
N ALA A 72 -2.90 5.68 -19.95
CA ALA A 72 -4.13 6.23 -20.51
C ALA A 72 -3.99 7.71 -20.89
N ALA A 73 -3.38 8.54 -20.02
CA ALA A 73 -3.20 9.96 -20.24
C ALA A 73 -2.28 10.29 -21.42
N ASP A 74 -1.20 9.51 -21.61
CA ASP A 74 -0.30 9.64 -22.75
C ASP A 74 -1.05 9.41 -24.08
N GLN A 75 -1.86 8.36 -24.14
CA GLN A 75 -2.67 8.07 -25.32
C GLN A 75 -3.71 9.17 -25.59
N TRP A 76 -4.41 9.65 -24.58
CA TRP A 76 -5.35 10.77 -24.74
C TRP A 76 -4.68 12.06 -25.24
N SER A 77 -3.45 12.34 -24.81
CA SER A 77 -2.70 13.53 -25.22
C SER A 77 -2.32 13.51 -26.71
N LEU A 78 -2.06 12.33 -27.28
CA LEU A 78 -1.90 12.15 -28.73
C LEU A 78 -3.17 12.52 -29.52
N TYR A 79 -4.35 12.44 -28.88
CA TYR A 79 -5.64 12.58 -29.55
C TYR A 79 -6.42 13.86 -29.20
N LYS A 80 -6.01 14.64 -28.18
CA LYS A 80 -6.70 15.87 -27.72
C LYS A 80 -6.91 16.89 -28.85
N GLY A 81 -8.13 17.44 -28.98
CA GLY A 81 -8.47 18.51 -29.93
C GLY A 81 -9.16 18.09 -31.24
N ARG A 82 -9.55 16.81 -31.42
CA ARG A 82 -10.34 16.35 -32.58
C ARG A 82 -11.47 15.41 -32.17
N ALA A 83 -12.57 16.00 -31.69
CA ALA A 83 -13.84 15.30 -31.56
C ALA A 83 -14.80 15.81 -32.66
N PRO A 84 -15.67 14.97 -33.25
CA PRO A 84 -15.82 13.52 -33.04
C PRO A 84 -14.96 12.67 -33.99
N TYR A 85 -14.69 11.42 -33.61
CA TYR A 85 -14.05 10.40 -34.45
C TYR A 85 -15.01 9.95 -35.54
N THR A 86 -14.56 9.99 -36.81
CA THR A 86 -15.40 9.63 -37.96
C THR A 86 -14.96 8.33 -38.64
N GLY A 87 -13.84 7.73 -38.23
CA GLY A 87 -13.28 6.53 -38.85
C GLY A 87 -12.48 6.80 -40.14
N SER A 88 -12.23 8.07 -40.47
CA SER A 88 -11.72 8.50 -41.77
C SER A 88 -10.27 9.00 -41.74
N GLU A 89 -9.73 9.24 -40.55
CA GLU A 89 -8.49 9.97 -40.36
C GLU A 89 -7.25 9.06 -40.49
N PRO A 90 -6.36 9.27 -41.49
CA PRO A 90 -5.18 8.44 -41.69
C PRO A 90 -4.20 8.56 -40.50
N GLY A 91 -3.79 7.43 -39.92
CA GLY A 91 -2.88 7.39 -38.76
C GLY A 91 -3.54 7.74 -37.43
N ARG A 92 -4.87 7.89 -37.39
CA ARG A 92 -5.64 8.12 -36.16
C ARG A 92 -6.68 7.00 -36.02
N ALA A 93 -6.65 6.35 -34.85
CA ALA A 93 -7.41 5.14 -34.51
C ALA A 93 -6.97 3.88 -35.27
N ASP A 94 -5.93 3.23 -34.73
CA ASP A 94 -6.03 1.79 -34.60
C ASP A 94 -7.03 1.55 -33.45
N PRO A 95 -8.16 0.84 -33.65
CA PRO A 95 -9.08 0.44 -32.58
C PRO A 95 -8.37 -0.19 -31.37
N ASP A 96 -7.22 -0.81 -31.60
CA ASP A 96 -6.39 -1.38 -30.55
C ASP A 96 -5.86 -0.31 -29.59
N VAL A 97 -5.50 0.88 -30.07
CA VAL A 97 -4.88 1.93 -29.25
C VAL A 97 -5.90 2.62 -28.35
N GLN A 98 -7.10 2.91 -28.87
CA GLN A 98 -8.19 3.46 -28.06
C GLN A 98 -8.70 2.42 -27.06
N GLY A 99 -8.85 1.15 -27.48
CA GLY A 99 -9.19 0.06 -26.56
C GLY A 99 -8.13 -0.19 -25.48
N ARG A 100 -6.85 0.06 -25.75
CA ARG A 100 -5.77 0.00 -24.74
C ARG A 100 -5.84 1.14 -23.72
N SER A 101 -6.21 2.35 -24.14
CA SER A 101 -6.39 3.48 -23.21
C SER A 101 -7.58 3.25 -22.28
N ASP A 102 -8.75 2.92 -22.85
CA ASP A 102 -9.95 2.61 -22.05
C ASP A 102 -9.70 1.39 -21.15
N GLY A 103 -8.98 0.39 -21.67
CA GLY A 103 -8.56 -0.78 -20.90
C GLY A 103 -7.62 -0.44 -19.73
N ALA A 104 -6.74 0.55 -19.88
CA ALA A 104 -5.85 1.00 -18.82
C ALA A 104 -6.61 1.73 -17.70
N ASP A 105 -7.60 2.58 -18.04
CA ASP A 105 -8.47 3.21 -17.04
C ASP A 105 -9.22 2.15 -16.22
N VAL A 106 -9.79 1.14 -16.89
CA VAL A 106 -10.46 0.01 -16.22
C VAL A 106 -9.49 -0.79 -15.33
N CYS A 107 -8.24 -0.97 -15.77
CA CYS A 107 -7.22 -1.62 -14.95
C CYS A 107 -6.89 -0.80 -13.70
N ALA A 108 -6.73 0.52 -13.83
CA ALA A 108 -6.45 1.40 -12.69
C ALA A 108 -7.56 1.32 -11.62
N GLU A 109 -8.83 1.34 -12.05
CA GLU A 109 -9.99 1.19 -11.16
C GLU A 109 -10.00 -0.18 -10.46
N ARG A 110 -9.80 -1.27 -11.21
CA ARG A 110 -9.79 -2.63 -10.65
C ARG A 110 -8.62 -2.86 -9.70
N ILE A 111 -7.45 -2.29 -9.99
CA ILE A 111 -6.29 -2.33 -9.11
C ILE A 111 -6.61 -1.58 -7.81
N ARG A 112 -7.16 -0.38 -7.87
CA ARG A 112 -7.58 0.38 -6.67
C ARG A 112 -8.64 -0.36 -5.84
N ALA A 113 -9.55 -1.09 -6.49
CA ALA A 113 -10.54 -1.92 -5.81
C ALA A 113 -9.91 -3.04 -4.96
N LEU A 114 -8.65 -3.44 -5.22
CA LEU A 114 -7.95 -4.43 -4.38
C LEU A 114 -7.71 -3.92 -2.94
N LYS A 115 -7.75 -2.61 -2.69
CA LYS A 115 -7.59 -2.05 -1.33
C LYS A 115 -8.72 -2.48 -0.40
N THR A 116 -9.93 -2.73 -0.92
CA THR A 116 -11.11 -3.11 -0.14
C THR A 116 -11.30 -4.63 -0.02
N ILE A 117 -10.48 -5.42 -0.71
CA ILE A 117 -10.51 -6.88 -0.62
C ILE A 117 -9.75 -7.31 0.64
N PRO A 118 -10.39 -8.08 1.56
CA PRO A 118 -9.70 -8.64 2.71
C PRO A 118 -8.51 -9.46 2.22
N SER A 119 -7.30 -9.16 2.71
CA SER A 119 -6.13 -10.00 2.46
C SER A 119 -6.43 -11.39 3.02
N GLY A 120 -6.61 -12.36 2.11
CA GLY A 120 -7.12 -13.69 2.43
C GLY A 120 -6.45 -14.31 3.66
N GLU A 121 -7.30 -14.89 4.51
CA GLU A 121 -6.92 -15.79 5.59
C GLU A 121 -5.93 -16.83 5.07
N LYS A 122 -4.78 -16.94 5.73
CA LYS A 122 -3.89 -18.09 5.58
C LYS A 122 -4.65 -19.31 6.11
N LYS A 123 -5.04 -20.22 5.22
CA LYS A 123 -5.39 -21.60 5.59
C LYS A 123 -4.16 -22.34 6.12
#